data_AF-W1XC45-F1
#
_entry.id   AF-W1XC45-F1
#
_cell.length_a   1.000
_cell.length_b   1.000
_cell.length_c   1.000
_cell.angle_alpha   90.00
_cell.angle_beta   90.00
_cell.angle_gamma   90.00
#
_symmetry.space_group_name_H-M   'P 1'
#
loop_
_entity.id
_entity.type
_entity.pdbx_description
1 polymer ?
#
loop_
_entity_poly.entity_id
_entity_poly.type
_entity_poly.pdbx_seq_one_letter_code
_entity_poly.pdbx_strand_id
1 'polypeptide(L)' 'MQKEQLSALMDGETLDSELLNELAHNPEMQKTWESYHLIRDSMRGDTPEVLHFDISSRVMAAIEEEPVRQPATLI' A
#
# COMPACT_ATOMS: atom_id res chain seq x y z
N MET A 1 15.74 10.43 -6.56
CA MET A 1 14.45 10.96 -7.05
C MET A 1 13.29 10.01 -6.79
N GLN A 2 13.30 8.75 -7.26
CA GLN A 2 12.16 7.83 -7.07
C GLN A 2 11.70 7.68 -5.61
N LYS A 3 12.63 7.56 -4.65
CA LYS A 3 12.28 7.47 -3.21
C LYS A 3 11.68 8.77 -2.63
N GLU A 4 12.08 9.92 -3.15
CA GLU A 4 11.56 11.22 -2.74
C GLU A 4 10.14 11.42 -3.26
N GLN A 5 9.89 11.07 -4.52
CA GLN A 5 8.55 11.07 -5.12
C GLN A 5 7.61 10.12 -4.36
N LEU A 6 8.10 8.95 -3.96
CA LEU A 6 7.35 8.00 -3.15
C LEU A 6 7.01 8.55 -1.75
N SER A 7 7.93 9.29 -1.13
CA SER A 7 7.67 9.99 0.15
C SER A 7 6.58 11.05 -0.02
N ALA A 8 6.69 11.89 -1.06
CA ALA A 8 5.67 12.91 -1.33
C ALA A 8 4.29 12.30 -1.62
N LEU A 9 4.25 11.16 -2.33
CA LEU A 9 3.01 10.42 -2.59
C LEU A 9 2.40 9.90 -1.29
N MET A 10 3.24 9.39 -0.38
CA MET A 10 2.80 8.87 0.91
C MET A 10 2.20 9.95 1.83
N ASP A 11 2.73 11.16 1.74
CA ASP A 11 2.25 12.33 2.49
C ASP A 11 1.02 12.98 1.82
N GLY A 12 0.66 12.57 0.60
CA GLY A 12 -0.44 13.16 -0.18
C GLY A 12 -0.08 14.48 -0.86
N GLU A 13 1.20 14.85 -0.87
CA GLU A 13 1.73 16.08 -1.46
C GLU A 13 1.90 15.98 -3.00
N THR A 14 1.84 14.77 -3.56
CA THR A 14 1.72 14.52 -5.00
C THR A 14 0.69 13.43 -5.27
N LEU A 15 -0.10 13.61 -6.32
CA LEU A 15 -1.11 12.65 -6.80
C LEU A 15 -0.92 12.45 -8.31
N ASP A 16 0.18 11.80 -8.65
CA ASP A 16 0.54 11.48 -10.03
C ASP A 16 0.13 10.03 -10.37
N SER A 17 -0.73 9.89 -11.39
CA SER A 17 -1.18 8.59 -11.88
C SER A 17 -0.07 7.73 -12.46
N GLU A 18 0.96 8.34 -13.06
CA GLU A 18 2.09 7.58 -13.61
C GLU A 18 2.92 6.98 -12.47
N LEU A 19 3.20 7.78 -11.43
CA LEU A 19 3.89 7.32 -10.22
C LEU A 19 3.11 6.21 -9.49
N LEU A 20 1.77 6.32 -9.42
CA LEU A 20 0.92 5.28 -8.85
C LEU A 20 1.00 3.98 -9.67
N ASN A 21 0.99 4.09 -10.99
CA ASN A 21 1.14 2.95 -11.88
C ASN A 21 2.54 2.32 -11.75
N GLU A 22 3.59 3.11 -11.62
CA GLU A 22 4.95 2.62 -11.38
C GLU A 22 5.06 1.90 -10.04
N LEU A 23 4.53 2.48 -8.96
CA LEU A 23 4.44 1.85 -7.64
C LEU A 23 3.71 0.49 -7.71
N ALA A 24 2.61 0.42 -8.43
CA ALA A 24 1.82 -0.80 -8.55
C ALA A 24 2.58 -1.96 -9.25
N HIS A 25 3.59 -1.67 -10.07
CA HIS A 25 4.30 -2.68 -10.87
C HIS A 25 5.78 -2.85 -10.51
N ASN A 26 6.34 -2.03 -9.62
CA ASN A 26 7.76 -2.09 -9.23
C ASN A 26 7.94 -2.68 -7.81
N PRO A 27 8.48 -3.91 -7.67
CA PRO A 27 8.66 -4.55 -6.37
C PRO A 27 9.58 -3.79 -5.40
N GLU A 28 10.60 -3.08 -5.90
CA GLU A 28 11.50 -2.29 -5.04
C GLU A 28 10.76 -1.07 -4.45
N MET A 29 9.90 -0.43 -5.24
CA MET A 29 9.06 0.67 -4.77
C MET A 29 8.02 0.19 -3.77
N GLN A 30 7.40 -0.97 -4.00
CA GLN A 30 6.45 -1.58 -3.05
C GLN A 30 7.10 -1.87 -1.69
N LYS A 31 8.33 -2.41 -1.70
CA LYS A 31 9.10 -2.64 -0.47
C LYS A 31 9.45 -1.33 0.25
N THR A 32 9.79 -0.29 -0.50
CA THR A 32 10.07 1.04 0.07
C THR A 32 8.81 1.66 0.67
N TRP A 33 7.67 1.51 -0.02
CA TRP A 33 6.35 1.97 0.44
C TRP A 33 5.94 1.30 1.76
N GLU A 34 6.07 -0.03 1.84
CA GLU A 34 5.85 -0.79 3.07
C GLU A 34 6.75 -0.30 4.21
N SER A 35 8.05 -0.15 3.94
CA SER A 35 9.03 0.28 4.95
C SER A 35 8.72 1.68 5.51
N TYR A 36 8.37 2.62 4.63
CA TYR A 36 8.05 3.99 5.04
C TYR A 36 6.75 4.06 5.85
N HIS A 37 5.72 3.27 5.51
CA HIS A 37 4.50 3.19 6.30
C HIS A 37 4.76 2.55 7.67
N LEU A 38 5.57 1.49 7.73
CA LEU A 38 5.97 0.87 9.00
C LEU A 38 6.73 1.85 9.90
N ILE A 39 7.66 2.65 9.34
CA ILE A 39 8.38 3.69 10.09
C ILE A 39 7.39 4.74 10.62
N ARG A 40 6.45 5.19 9.79
CA ARG A 40 5.42 6.16 10.19
C ARG A 40 4.57 5.64 11.35
N ASP A 41 4.09 4.41 11.26
CA ASP A 41 3.24 3.80 12.30
C ASP A 41 4.04 3.63 13.61
N SER A 42 5.30 3.21 13.52
CA SER A 42 6.22 3.12 14.67
C SER A 42 6.45 4.48 15.33
N MET A 43 6.72 5.53 14.55
CA MET A 43 6.93 6.89 15.07
C MET A 43 5.69 7.48 15.75
N ARG A 44 4.48 7.07 15.33
CA ARG A 44 3.22 7.51 15.92
C ARG A 44 2.79 6.69 17.14
N GLY A 45 3.44 5.54 17.38
CA GLY A 45 2.97 4.58 18.37
C GLY A 45 1.75 3.78 17.91
N ASP A 46 1.45 3.79 16.60
CA ASP A 46 0.32 3.09 15.97
C ASP A 46 0.69 1.64 15.63
N THR A 47 1.45 0.98 16.51
CA THR A 47 1.85 -0.41 16.32
C THR A 47 1.30 -1.28 17.45
N PRO A 48 0.79 -2.49 17.15
CA PRO A 48 0.47 -3.46 18.18
C PRO A 48 1.73 -3.91 18.93
N GLU A 49 1.55 -4.53 20.09
CA GLU A 49 2.65 -5.13 20.86
C GLU A 49 3.43 -6.18 20.04
N VAL A 50 2.74 -6.89 19.15
CA VAL A 50 3.33 -7.89 18.24
C VAL A 50 3.05 -7.51 16.80
N LEU A 51 4.12 -7.33 16.02
CA LEU A 51 4.05 -7.02 14.59
C LEU A 51 3.88 -8.29 13.76
N HIS A 52 2.95 -8.23 12.81
CA HIS A 52 2.72 -9.26 11.80
C HIS A 52 3.03 -8.68 10.41
N PHE A 53 4.06 -9.20 9.74
CA PHE A 53 4.51 -8.72 8.43
C PHE A 53 3.87 -9.46 7.25
N ASP A 54 2.92 -10.36 7.50
CA ASP A 54 2.22 -11.18 6.52
C ASP A 54 0.76 -10.72 6.29
N ILE A 55 0.35 -9.60 6.89
CA ILE A 55 -1.04 -9.11 6.81
C ILE A 55 -1.41 -8.81 5.35
N SER A 56 -0.63 -7.98 4.67
CA SER A 56 -0.91 -7.56 3.30
C SER A 56 -0.95 -8.74 2.33
N SER A 57 0.01 -9.67 2.42
CA SER A 57 0.05 -10.86 1.56
C SER A 57 -1.14 -11.79 1.79
N ARG A 58 -1.55 -12.02 3.04
CA ARG A 58 -2.74 -12.81 3.36
C ARG A 58 -4.04 -12.15 2.88
N VAL A 59 -4.13 -10.82 3.00
CA VAL A 59 -5.28 -10.07 2.46
C VAL A 59 -5.33 -10.18 0.95
N MET A 60 -4.20 -10.01 0.25
CA MET A 60 -4.14 -10.16 -1.20
C MET A 60 -4.54 -11.57 -1.67
N ALA A 61 -4.06 -12.61 -0.99
CA ALA A 61 -4.47 -13.99 -1.29
C ALA A 61 -5.98 -14.21 -1.12
N ALA A 62 -6.59 -13.64 -0.07
CA ALA A 62 -8.03 -13.70 0.14
C ALA A 62 -8.82 -12.93 -0.93
N ILE A 63 -8.29 -11.81 -1.44
CA ILE A 63 -8.88 -11.04 -2.54
C ILE A 63 -8.87 -11.85 -3.84
N GLU A 64 -7.79 -12.58 -4.13
CA GLU A 64 -7.69 -13.44 -5.32
C GLU A 64 -8.74 -14.57 -5.33
N GLU A 65 -9.13 -15.05 -4.15
CA GLU A 65 -10.18 -16.06 -3.98
C GLU A 65 -11.60 -15.48 -3.97
N GLU A 66 -11.76 -14.16 -3.96
CA GLU A 66 -13.06 -13.52 -3.90
C GLU A 66 -13.83 -13.69 -5.23
N PRO A 67 -15.11 -14.12 -5.20
CA PRO A 67 -15.91 -14.18 -6.42
C PRO A 67 -16.05 -12.78 -7.02
N VAL A 68 -15.98 -12.69 -8.36
CA VAL A 68 -16.18 -11.43 -9.08
C VAL A 68 -17.54 -10.84 -8.68
N ARG A 69 -17.52 -9.75 -7.92
CA ARG A 69 -18.75 -9.03 -7.57
C ARG A 69 -19.36 -8.51 -8.86
N GLN A 70 -20.55 -9.00 -9.19
CA GLN A 70 -21.37 -8.32 -10.19
C GLN A 70 -21.66 -6.92 -9.63
N PRO A 71 -21.44 -5.84 -10.41
CA PRO A 71 -21.77 -4.52 -9.94
C PRO A 71 -23.24 -4.52 -9.53
N ALA A 72 -23.52 -4.10 -8.30
CA ALA A 72 -24.89 -3.96 -7.82
C ALA A 72 -25.63 -3.09 -8.83
N THR A 73 -26.65 -3.65 -9.48
CA THR A 73 -27.53 -2.86 -10.35
C THR A 73 -28.22 -1.85 -9.43
N LEU A 74 -27.73 -0.61 -9.47
CA LEU A 74 -28.41 0.52 -8.86
C LEU A 74 -29.69 0.73 -9.67
N ILE A 75 -30.82 0.27 -9.12
CA ILE A 75 -32.18 0.58 -9.58
C ILE A 75 -32.60 1.96 -9.08
#